data_AF-A0A1C5CNL6-F1
#
_entry.id   AF-A0A1C5CNL6-F1
#
_cell.length_a   1.000
_cell.length_b   1.000
_cell.length_c   1.000
_cell.angle_alpha   90.00
_cell.angle_beta   90.00
_cell.angle_gamma   90.00
#
_symmetry.space_group_name_H-M   'P 1'
#
loop_
_entity.id
_entity.type
_entity.pdbx_description
1 polymer ?
#
loop_
_entity_poly.entity_id
_entity_poly.type
_entity_poly.pdbx_seq_one_letter_code
_entity_poly.pdbx_strand_id
1 'polypeptide(L)'
;MHRSASRLTRILACAAVPVMLVVAGCSSGSGGGDADGSSTSPTAQPSATVAPAKFTGLPDACATLGRKTIDSLVPKAKVKGGTAGKSSDITARASCSWNGLDDNGVKGSQYRWLDISLTRYDSDVTLGSGAKRATEYYTKEVAGAKGTEGAKELKATPSSGIGSEATTVTYSLKKTDEDFSYATVVARTENVVVTLTYNGAGYAGAKSPSIADMSKDAVKAAKETVAAVSAGSGQTPATGESSAQESAKAE
;
A
#
# COMPACT_ATOMS: atom_id res chain seq x y z
N MET A 1 -13.72 -23.70 -32.99
CA MET A 1 -15.17 -23.72 -32.77
C MET A 1 -15.49 -22.72 -31.65
N HIS A 2 -16.61 -22.03 -31.80
CA HIS A 2 -17.01 -20.73 -31.24
C HIS A 2 -16.56 -20.36 -29.80
N ARG A 3 -16.09 -19.11 -29.66
CA ARG A 3 -16.05 -18.38 -28.39
C ARG A 3 -17.48 -18.04 -27.97
N SER A 4 -17.88 -18.42 -26.75
CA SER A 4 -19.09 -17.92 -26.11
C SER A 4 -18.72 -17.05 -24.91
N ALA A 5 -18.78 -15.74 -25.10
CA ALA A 5 -18.75 -14.77 -24.01
C ALA A 5 -20.17 -14.60 -23.47
N SER A 6 -20.38 -14.86 -22.18
CA SER A 6 -21.65 -14.56 -21.50
C SER A 6 -21.68 -13.08 -21.11
N ARG A 7 -22.58 -12.31 -21.71
CA ARG A 7 -22.96 -10.95 -21.29
C ARG A 7 -24.47 -10.93 -21.07
N LEU A 8 -24.92 -10.88 -19.81
CA LEU A 8 -26.28 -10.51 -19.42
C LEU A 8 -26.23 -10.04 -17.95
N THR A 9 -26.89 -9.01 -17.43
CA THR A 9 -27.55 -7.79 -17.94
C THR A 9 -27.69 -6.91 -16.69
N ARG A 10 -27.31 -5.63 -16.74
CA ARG A 10 -27.58 -4.68 -15.64
C ARG A 10 -29.08 -4.37 -15.60
N ILE A 11 -29.74 -4.67 -14.48
CA ILE A 11 -31.09 -4.17 -14.21
C ILE A 11 -30.93 -2.90 -13.37
N LEU A 12 -31.15 -1.73 -14.00
CA LEU A 12 -31.42 -0.48 -13.30
C LEU A 12 -32.90 -0.46 -12.91
N ALA A 13 -33.18 -0.42 -11.61
CA ALA A 13 -34.50 -0.13 -11.10
C ALA A 13 -34.61 1.38 -10.83
N CYS A 14 -35.31 2.09 -11.72
CA CYS A 14 -35.75 3.46 -11.50
C CYS A 14 -36.97 3.45 -10.56
N ALA A 15 -36.83 3.99 -9.35
CA ALA A 15 -37.97 4.36 -8.53
C ALA A 15 -38.24 5.86 -8.74
N ALA A 16 -39.28 6.16 -9.51
CA ALA A 16 -39.86 7.49 -9.61
C ALA A 16 -40.85 7.70 -8.46
N VAL A 17 -40.71 8.82 -7.74
CA VAL A 17 -41.77 9.37 -6.89
C VAL A 17 -41.99 10.82 -7.32
N PRO A 18 -43.21 11.23 -7.70
CA PRO A 18 -43.51 12.59 -8.12
C PRO A 18 -44.02 13.44 -6.94
N VAL A 19 -44.16 14.75 -7.21
CA VAL A 19 -45.13 15.72 -6.61
C VAL A 19 -44.53 16.85 -5.74
N MET A 20 -44.52 18.05 -6.36
CA MET A 20 -44.76 19.42 -5.83
C MET A 20 -43.66 20.05 -4.94
N LEU A 21 -43.30 21.34 -5.02
CA LEU A 21 -44.05 22.56 -5.28
C LEU A 21 -43.15 23.60 -5.97
N VAL A 22 -43.76 24.33 -6.91
CA VAL A 22 -43.27 25.57 -7.48
C VAL A 22 -43.45 26.70 -6.45
N VAL A 23 -42.40 27.44 -6.15
CA VAL A 23 -42.52 28.86 -5.76
C VAL A 23 -41.64 29.67 -6.68
N ALA A 24 -42.29 30.36 -7.61
CA ALA A 24 -41.74 31.51 -8.29
C ALA A 24 -41.60 32.65 -7.26
N GLY A 25 -40.39 33.18 -7.13
CA GLY A 25 -40.09 34.41 -6.40
C GLY A 25 -39.43 35.42 -7.33
N CYS A 26 -40.01 35.65 -8.50
CA CYS A 26 -39.70 36.80 -9.35
C CYS A 26 -40.70 37.89 -8.96
N SER A 27 -40.27 38.88 -8.17
CA SER A 27 -41.06 40.07 -7.90
C SER A 27 -40.34 41.25 -8.56
N SER A 28 -40.85 41.67 -9.71
CA SER A 28 -40.58 42.99 -10.27
C SER A 28 -41.36 44.01 -9.44
N GLY A 29 -40.65 44.81 -8.66
CA GLY A 29 -41.17 46.00 -8.01
C GLY A 29 -40.23 47.17 -8.25
N SER A 30 -40.55 48.01 -9.23
CA SER A 30 -39.94 49.33 -9.39
C SER A 30 -40.36 50.22 -8.23
N GLY A 31 -39.38 50.71 -7.47
CA GLY A 31 -39.56 51.74 -6.45
C GLY A 31 -38.21 52.37 -6.16
N GLY A 32 -38.03 53.62 -6.57
CA GLY A 32 -36.80 54.39 -6.37
C GLY A 32 -36.55 54.74 -4.91
N GLY A 33 -35.27 54.88 -4.58
CA GLY A 33 -34.78 55.36 -3.29
C GLY A 33 -33.25 55.29 -3.28
N ASP A 34 -32.61 56.45 -3.47
CA ASP A 34 -31.18 56.64 -3.28
C ASP A 34 -30.75 56.19 -1.88
N ALA A 35 -29.77 55.28 -1.81
CA ALA A 35 -29.00 55.00 -0.61
C ALA A 35 -27.60 54.49 -0.99
N ASP A 36 -26.64 55.41 -0.86
CA ASP A 36 -25.21 55.23 -0.55
C ASP A 36 -24.58 53.87 -0.86
N GLY A 37 -23.84 53.82 -1.97
CA GLY A 37 -23.01 52.70 -2.38
C GLY A 37 -21.79 52.53 -1.47
N SER A 38 -21.98 51.98 -0.27
CA SER A 38 -20.89 51.38 0.48
C SER A 38 -20.50 50.06 -0.17
N SER A 39 -19.51 50.14 -1.07
CA SER A 39 -18.82 48.97 -1.60
C SER A 39 -18.02 48.31 -0.47
N THR A 40 -18.66 47.42 0.28
CA THR A 40 -17.97 46.49 1.17
C THR A 40 -17.15 45.55 0.30
N SER A 41 -15.86 45.87 0.15
CA SER A 41 -14.90 44.93 -0.42
C SER A 41 -14.96 43.63 0.40
N PRO A 42 -15.16 42.47 -0.23
CA PRO A 42 -15.16 41.22 0.52
C PRO A 42 -13.79 41.05 1.17
N THR A 43 -13.78 41.02 2.50
CA THR A 43 -12.59 40.71 3.29
C THR A 43 -12.09 39.35 2.83
N ALA A 44 -10.86 39.30 2.31
CA ALA A 44 -10.27 38.05 1.83
C ALA A 44 -10.28 37.02 2.97
N GLN A 45 -11.08 35.96 2.81
CA GLN A 45 -11.15 34.89 3.78
C GLN A 45 -9.78 34.20 3.86
N PRO A 46 -9.21 33.93 5.05
CA PRO A 46 -7.93 33.25 5.17
C PRO A 46 -7.99 31.93 4.39
N SER A 47 -7.04 31.75 3.46
CA SER A 47 -6.95 30.52 2.67
C SER A 47 -6.62 29.36 3.60
N ALA A 48 -7.36 28.26 3.48
CA ALA A 48 -7.09 27.05 4.26
C ALA A 48 -5.66 26.58 3.98
N THR A 49 -4.86 26.43 5.04
CA THR A 49 -3.50 25.89 4.95
C THR A 49 -3.45 24.52 5.61
N VAL A 50 -2.61 23.63 5.07
CA VAL A 50 -2.42 22.27 5.57
C VAL A 50 -0.93 22.02 5.81
N ALA A 51 -0.61 21.27 6.86
CA ALA A 51 0.78 20.89 7.14
C ALA A 51 1.36 20.10 5.94
N PRO A 52 2.57 20.43 5.45
CA PRO A 52 3.17 19.76 4.30
C PRO A 52 3.53 18.31 4.59
N ALA A 53 3.60 17.49 3.55
CA ALA A 53 4.09 16.11 3.65
C ALA A 53 5.60 16.12 3.90
N LYS A 54 6.07 15.30 4.85
CA LYS A 54 7.49 15.27 5.27
C LYS A 54 8.41 14.71 4.19
N PHE A 55 7.99 13.61 3.60
CA PHE A 55 8.68 12.99 2.48
C PHE A 55 8.21 13.68 1.19
N THR A 56 8.84 13.46 0.04
CA THR A 56 8.30 13.87 -1.29
C THR A 56 8.28 12.76 -2.33
N GLY A 57 8.85 11.60 -2.02
CA GLY A 57 8.84 10.41 -2.89
C GLY A 57 9.10 9.14 -2.09
N LEU A 58 9.21 8.02 -2.79
CA LEU A 58 9.52 6.70 -2.23
C LEU A 58 10.85 6.19 -2.79
N PRO A 59 11.63 5.42 -2.00
CA PRO A 59 12.72 4.64 -2.56
C PRO A 59 12.19 3.52 -3.47
N ASP A 60 13.08 2.90 -4.25
CA ASP A 60 12.80 1.61 -4.88
C ASP A 60 12.51 0.58 -3.78
N ALA A 61 11.30 0.01 -3.79
CA ALA A 61 10.86 -1.00 -2.83
C ALA A 61 11.77 -2.24 -2.82
N CYS A 62 12.30 -2.66 -3.96
CA CYS A 62 13.20 -3.81 -4.03
C CYS A 62 14.57 -3.54 -3.40
N ALA A 63 14.99 -2.27 -3.37
CA ALA A 63 16.24 -1.84 -2.77
C ALA A 63 16.13 -1.53 -1.26
N THR A 64 14.93 -1.60 -0.68
CA THR A 64 14.73 -1.32 0.76
C THR A 64 15.24 -2.40 1.69
N LEU A 65 15.55 -3.59 1.16
CA LEU A 65 16.19 -4.67 1.89
C LEU A 65 17.54 -5.03 1.28
N GLY A 66 18.53 -5.23 2.13
CA GLY A 66 19.84 -5.71 1.75
C GLY A 66 19.80 -7.16 1.28
N ARG A 67 20.69 -7.50 0.35
CA ARG A 67 20.80 -8.86 -0.22
C ARG A 67 20.91 -9.95 0.84
N LYS A 68 21.66 -9.71 1.92
CA LYS A 68 21.81 -10.66 3.04
C LYS A 68 20.49 -10.92 3.77
N THR A 69 19.65 -9.90 3.91
CA THR A 69 18.31 -10.06 4.50
C THR A 69 17.44 -10.90 3.57
N ILE A 70 17.43 -10.60 2.26
CA ILE A 70 16.69 -11.40 1.28
C ILE A 70 17.15 -12.86 1.24
N ASP A 71 18.45 -13.13 1.17
CA ASP A 71 18.98 -14.50 1.14
C ASP A 71 18.60 -15.30 2.39
N SER A 72 18.50 -14.63 3.55
CA SER A 72 18.08 -15.25 4.80
C SER A 72 16.57 -15.52 4.86
N LEU A 73 15.74 -14.58 4.38
CA LEU A 73 14.28 -14.65 4.49
C LEU A 73 13.65 -15.49 3.39
N VAL A 74 14.23 -15.46 2.20
CA VAL A 74 13.71 -16.16 1.02
C VAL A 74 14.84 -16.99 0.39
N PRO A 75 15.29 -18.07 1.05
CA PRO A 75 16.26 -18.98 0.46
C PRO A 75 15.75 -19.47 -0.90
N LYS A 76 16.69 -19.61 -1.85
CA LYS A 76 16.37 -20.00 -3.24
C LYS A 76 15.33 -19.07 -3.90
N ALA A 77 15.36 -17.77 -3.59
CA ALA A 77 14.54 -16.78 -4.27
C ALA A 77 14.68 -16.89 -5.80
N LYS A 78 13.54 -16.95 -6.51
CA LYS A 78 13.52 -17.05 -7.97
C LYS A 78 14.19 -15.84 -8.64
N VAL A 79 13.95 -14.66 -8.09
CA VAL A 79 14.55 -13.40 -8.53
C VAL A 79 15.25 -12.76 -7.33
N LYS A 80 16.59 -12.75 -7.31
CA LYS A 80 17.37 -12.25 -6.17
C LYS A 80 17.12 -10.77 -5.88
N GLY A 81 16.95 -9.96 -6.92
CA GLY A 81 16.61 -8.54 -6.80
C GLY A 81 15.15 -8.27 -6.47
N GLY A 82 14.31 -9.31 -6.40
CA GLY A 82 12.87 -9.16 -6.23
C GLY A 82 12.16 -8.81 -7.53
N THR A 83 10.84 -8.88 -7.48
CA THR A 83 9.96 -8.51 -8.59
C THR A 83 9.22 -7.24 -8.19
N ALA A 84 9.59 -6.14 -8.83
CA ALA A 84 8.94 -4.85 -8.62
C ALA A 84 7.46 -4.90 -9.07
N GLY A 85 6.58 -4.35 -8.24
CA GLY A 85 5.19 -4.12 -8.61
C GLY A 85 5.06 -3.00 -9.65
N LYS A 86 3.97 -3.04 -10.41
CA LYS A 86 3.65 -1.98 -11.38
C LYS A 86 2.84 -0.89 -10.69
N SER A 87 3.24 0.36 -10.88
CA SER A 87 2.50 1.53 -10.44
C SER A 87 2.54 2.60 -11.53
N SER A 88 1.44 3.33 -11.72
CA SER A 88 1.41 4.53 -12.55
C SER A 88 2.05 5.73 -11.86
N ASP A 89 2.25 5.64 -10.54
CA ASP A 89 2.91 6.65 -9.72
C ASP A 89 3.84 5.95 -8.73
N ILE A 90 5.08 5.75 -9.16
CA ILE A 90 6.13 5.10 -8.35
C ILE A 90 6.63 5.99 -7.21
N THR A 91 6.31 7.30 -7.24
CA THR A 91 6.69 8.24 -6.17
C THR A 91 5.73 8.19 -5.00
N ALA A 92 4.47 7.79 -5.24
CA ALA A 92 3.45 7.59 -4.21
C ALA A 92 3.21 6.13 -3.85
N ARG A 93 3.46 5.18 -4.77
CA ARG A 93 3.23 3.74 -4.56
C ARG A 93 4.33 2.90 -5.19
N ALA A 94 5.05 2.15 -4.37
CA ALA A 94 6.05 1.20 -4.82
C ALA A 94 5.87 -0.12 -4.08
N SER A 95 6.11 -1.25 -4.74
CA SER A 95 6.11 -2.55 -4.09
C SER A 95 7.15 -3.48 -4.68
N CYS A 96 7.56 -4.48 -3.90
CA CYS A 96 8.45 -5.53 -4.35
C CYS A 96 8.12 -6.84 -3.66
N SER A 97 8.25 -7.94 -4.40
CA SER A 97 8.02 -9.28 -3.86
C SER A 97 9.12 -10.27 -4.22
N TRP A 98 9.30 -11.25 -3.35
CA TRP A 98 10.22 -12.37 -3.50
C TRP A 98 9.49 -13.66 -3.16
N ASN A 99 9.82 -14.71 -3.90
CA ASN A 99 9.41 -16.06 -3.54
C ASN A 99 10.52 -17.06 -3.79
N GLY A 100 10.62 -18.04 -2.89
CA GLY A 100 11.64 -19.07 -2.93
C GLY A 100 11.05 -20.41 -2.50
N LEU A 101 11.58 -21.47 -3.10
CA LEU A 101 11.29 -22.84 -2.73
C LEU A 101 12.62 -23.56 -2.60
N ASP A 102 12.98 -23.91 -1.37
CA ASP A 102 14.08 -24.83 -1.12
C ASP A 102 13.54 -26.25 -1.24
N ASP A 103 13.66 -26.80 -2.46
CA ASP A 103 13.06 -28.07 -2.84
C ASP A 103 14.00 -29.25 -2.58
N ASN A 104 13.61 -30.16 -1.69
CA ASN A 104 14.32 -31.41 -1.44
C ASN A 104 13.49 -32.65 -1.83
N GLY A 105 12.47 -32.48 -2.67
CA GLY A 105 11.59 -33.54 -3.13
C GLY A 105 10.86 -34.22 -1.98
N VAL A 106 10.87 -35.56 -1.96
CA VAL A 106 10.22 -36.37 -0.91
C VAL A 106 10.81 -36.19 0.50
N LYS A 107 11.94 -35.49 0.62
CA LYS A 107 12.57 -35.16 1.91
C LYS A 107 11.99 -33.88 2.54
N GLY A 108 11.06 -33.22 1.86
CA GLY A 108 10.38 -32.03 2.35
C GLY A 108 10.98 -30.74 1.79
N SER A 109 10.11 -29.78 1.50
CA SER A 109 10.50 -28.52 0.85
C SER A 109 10.02 -27.33 1.67
N GLN A 110 10.78 -26.23 1.63
CA GLN A 110 10.46 -25.01 2.38
C GLN A 110 10.12 -23.88 1.43
N TYR A 111 8.87 -23.42 1.47
CA TYR A 111 8.43 -22.25 0.73
C TYR A 111 8.55 -20.99 1.59
N ARG A 112 8.98 -19.90 0.96
CA ARG A 112 8.99 -18.55 1.54
C ARG A 112 8.47 -17.54 0.52
N TRP A 113 7.68 -16.60 1.01
CA TRP A 113 7.21 -15.43 0.26
C TRP A 113 7.31 -14.18 1.11
N LEU A 114 7.88 -13.14 0.53
CA LEU A 114 8.02 -11.82 1.14
C LEU A 114 7.47 -10.78 0.17
N ASP A 115 6.66 -9.87 0.68
CA ASP A 115 6.16 -8.70 -0.04
C ASP A 115 6.36 -7.45 0.80
N ILE A 116 6.73 -6.37 0.13
CA ILE A 116 6.80 -5.02 0.68
C ILE A 116 5.96 -4.13 -0.20
N SER A 117 5.03 -3.41 0.42
CA SER A 117 4.26 -2.35 -0.20
C SER A 117 4.49 -1.03 0.54
N LEU A 118 4.85 0.01 -0.22
CA LEU A 118 5.10 1.36 0.26
C LEU A 118 4.02 2.28 -0.31
N THR A 119 3.31 2.97 0.57
CA THR A 119 2.28 3.95 0.18
C THR A 119 2.54 5.27 0.85
N ARG A 120 2.75 6.31 0.04
CA ARG A 120 3.02 7.68 0.44
C ARG A 120 1.81 8.57 0.15
N TYR A 121 1.51 9.48 1.06
CA TYR A 121 0.42 10.45 0.92
C TYR A 121 0.94 11.88 0.87
N ASP A 122 0.50 12.63 -0.13
CA ASP A 122 0.67 14.09 -0.17
C ASP A 122 -0.32 14.79 0.75
N SER A 123 0.06 15.97 1.20
CA SER A 123 -0.84 16.90 1.86
C SER A 123 -1.64 17.66 0.82
N ASP A 124 -2.94 17.79 1.07
CA ASP A 124 -3.86 18.50 0.21
C ASP A 124 -4.85 19.29 1.08
N VAL A 125 -5.19 20.51 0.67
CA VAL A 125 -6.06 21.40 1.47
C VAL A 125 -7.48 20.87 1.64
N THR A 126 -7.95 20.01 0.72
CA THR A 126 -9.26 19.38 0.78
C THR A 126 -9.24 18.03 1.48
N LEU A 127 -8.18 17.24 1.27
CA LEU A 127 -8.07 15.87 1.82
C LEU A 127 -7.37 15.81 3.18
N GLY A 128 -6.72 16.90 3.60
CA GLY A 128 -5.94 16.99 4.83
C GLY A 128 -4.47 16.64 4.65
N SER A 129 -3.73 16.62 5.76
CA SER A 129 -2.29 16.40 5.74
C SER A 129 -1.93 14.97 5.34
N GLY A 130 -0.80 14.80 4.66
CA GLY A 130 -0.30 13.48 4.29
C GLY A 130 -0.11 12.55 5.49
N ALA A 131 0.31 13.10 6.64
CA ALA A 131 0.42 12.34 7.89
C ALA A 131 -0.94 11.80 8.37
N LYS A 132 -2.00 12.62 8.35
CA LYS A 132 -3.35 12.18 8.72
C LYS A 132 -3.85 11.06 7.80
N ARG A 133 -3.68 11.24 6.49
CA ARG A 133 -4.06 10.25 5.47
C ARG A 133 -3.29 8.95 5.62
N ALA A 134 -2.00 9.02 5.95
CA ALA A 134 -1.19 7.85 6.27
C ALA A 134 -1.66 7.14 7.55
N THR A 135 -2.09 7.86 8.59
CA THR A 135 -2.69 7.26 9.80
C THR A 135 -3.99 6.52 9.50
N GLU A 136 -4.86 7.11 8.68
CA GLU A 136 -6.11 6.47 8.24
C GLU A 136 -5.81 5.19 7.45
N TYR A 137 -4.84 5.26 6.53
CA TYR A 137 -4.44 4.10 5.74
C TYR A 137 -3.78 3.00 6.58
N TYR A 138 -2.87 3.36 7.50
CA TYR A 138 -2.28 2.43 8.46
C TYR A 138 -3.37 1.67 9.23
N THR A 139 -4.38 2.38 9.73
CA THR A 139 -5.50 1.78 10.46
C THR A 139 -6.27 0.80 9.58
N LYS A 140 -6.52 1.18 8.32
CA LYS A 140 -7.18 0.33 7.32
C LYS A 140 -6.37 -0.93 7.02
N GLU A 141 -5.06 -0.83 6.82
CA GLU A 141 -4.19 -1.97 6.51
C GLU A 141 -4.11 -2.95 7.69
N VAL A 142 -4.00 -2.43 8.92
CA VAL A 142 -4.07 -3.27 10.14
C VAL A 142 -5.42 -3.97 10.25
N ALA A 143 -6.52 -3.26 10.00
CA ALA A 143 -7.86 -3.86 10.00
C ALA A 143 -8.02 -4.91 8.90
N GLY A 144 -7.48 -4.67 7.71
CA GLY A 144 -7.45 -5.61 6.59
C GLY A 144 -6.70 -6.90 6.95
N ALA A 145 -5.50 -6.78 7.52
CA ALA A 145 -4.73 -7.93 7.98
C ALA A 145 -5.47 -8.74 9.08
N LYS A 146 -6.11 -8.05 10.03
CA LYS A 146 -6.95 -8.67 11.07
C LYS A 146 -8.19 -9.36 10.52
N GLY A 147 -8.72 -8.88 9.40
CA GLY A 147 -9.91 -9.40 8.72
C GLY A 147 -9.63 -10.55 7.75
N THR A 148 -8.43 -11.15 7.77
CA THR A 148 -8.07 -12.24 6.85
C THR A 148 -9.00 -13.44 7.03
N GLU A 149 -9.76 -13.77 5.99
CA GLU A 149 -10.69 -14.88 5.99
C GLU A 149 -9.94 -16.22 6.16
N GLY A 150 -10.48 -17.09 7.02
CA GLY A 150 -9.90 -18.41 7.31
C GLY A 150 -8.63 -18.39 8.19
N ALA A 151 -8.19 -17.21 8.63
CA ALA A 151 -7.05 -17.08 9.54
C ALA A 151 -7.36 -17.75 10.89
N LYS A 152 -6.38 -18.51 11.39
CA LYS A 152 -6.42 -19.17 12.69
C LYS A 152 -5.34 -18.59 13.59
N GLU A 153 -5.58 -18.65 14.91
CA GLU A 153 -4.66 -18.15 15.93
C GLU A 153 -4.20 -16.70 15.70
N LEU A 154 -5.09 -15.88 15.16
CA LEU A 154 -4.78 -14.50 14.79
C LEU A 154 -4.40 -13.69 16.03
N LYS A 155 -3.28 -12.99 15.94
CA LYS A 155 -2.80 -12.06 16.96
C LYS A 155 -2.36 -10.77 16.30
N ALA A 156 -2.66 -9.65 16.95
CA ALA A 156 -2.16 -8.34 16.55
C ALA A 156 -1.47 -7.70 17.74
N THR A 157 -0.22 -7.28 17.57
CA THR A 157 0.60 -6.77 18.66
C THR A 157 1.33 -5.50 18.20
N PRO A 158 1.28 -4.40 18.99
CA PRO A 158 2.10 -3.23 18.73
C PRO A 158 3.59 -3.61 18.62
N SER A 159 4.29 -3.04 17.67
CA SER A 159 5.70 -3.30 17.41
C SER A 159 6.51 -2.02 17.60
N SER A 160 7.34 -1.98 18.64
CA SER A 160 8.12 -0.79 18.97
C SER A 160 9.39 -0.67 18.14
N GLY A 161 9.85 0.58 17.95
CA GLY A 161 11.07 0.89 17.22
C GLY A 161 10.97 0.68 15.71
N ILE A 162 9.76 0.77 15.14
CA ILE A 162 9.51 0.72 13.69
C ILE A 162 8.67 1.95 13.32
N GLY A 163 9.32 2.96 12.73
CA GLY A 163 8.64 4.21 12.36
C GLY A 163 8.02 4.94 13.57
N SER A 164 7.02 5.75 13.29
CA SER A 164 6.20 6.43 14.31
C SER A 164 5.18 5.52 14.98
N GLU A 165 4.75 4.45 14.29
CA GLU A 165 3.75 3.52 14.77
C GLU A 165 3.85 2.21 13.97
N ALA A 166 3.68 1.05 14.61
CA ALA A 166 3.60 -0.22 13.91
C ALA A 166 2.80 -1.27 14.66
N THR A 167 2.17 -2.17 13.90
CA THR A 167 1.47 -3.36 14.38
C THR A 167 1.92 -4.57 13.59
N THR A 168 2.26 -5.65 14.28
CA THR A 168 2.48 -6.96 13.68
C THR A 168 1.22 -7.81 13.85
N VAL A 169 0.69 -8.32 12.75
CA VAL A 169 -0.43 -9.25 12.70
C VAL A 169 0.09 -10.61 12.26
N THR A 170 -0.13 -11.63 13.07
CA THR A 170 0.30 -13.01 12.78
C THR A 170 -0.89 -13.95 12.80
N TYR A 171 -0.87 -14.98 11.96
CA TYR A 171 -1.89 -16.01 11.92
C TYR A 171 -1.39 -17.23 11.14
N SER A 172 -2.03 -18.38 11.34
CA SER A 172 -1.91 -19.53 10.45
C SER A 172 -3.07 -19.56 9.45
N LEU A 173 -2.83 -20.09 8.25
CA LEU A 173 -3.84 -20.16 7.19
C LEU A 173 -3.61 -21.38 6.31
N LYS A 174 -4.60 -22.28 6.21
CA LYS A 174 -4.50 -23.46 5.33
C LYS A 174 -4.73 -23.05 3.88
N LYS A 175 -3.77 -23.33 3.00
CA LYS A 175 -3.83 -23.09 1.55
C LYS A 175 -3.15 -24.24 0.82
N THR A 176 -3.69 -24.64 -0.33
CA THR A 176 -3.12 -25.73 -1.15
C THR A 176 -2.75 -26.96 -0.33
N ASP A 177 -3.65 -27.34 0.60
CA ASP A 177 -3.48 -28.42 1.57
C ASP A 177 -2.36 -28.32 2.60
N GLU A 178 -1.58 -27.25 2.60
CA GLU A 178 -0.55 -26.96 3.60
C GLU A 178 -0.97 -25.85 4.55
N ASP A 179 -0.41 -25.87 5.77
CA ASP A 179 -0.59 -24.80 6.75
C ASP A 179 0.49 -23.74 6.57
N PHE A 180 0.10 -22.51 6.25
CA PHE A 180 1.03 -21.40 6.14
C PHE A 180 1.09 -20.61 7.45
N SER A 181 2.30 -20.20 7.82
CA SER A 181 2.52 -19.20 8.86
C SER A 181 2.66 -17.82 8.23
N TYR A 182 1.90 -16.83 8.70
CA TYR A 182 1.95 -15.45 8.24
C TYR A 182 2.41 -14.51 9.36
N ALA A 183 3.22 -13.52 8.97
CA ALA A 183 3.52 -12.33 9.74
C ALA A 183 3.44 -11.09 8.83
N THR A 184 2.47 -10.21 9.09
CA THR A 184 2.31 -8.93 8.42
C THR A 184 2.67 -7.81 9.38
N VAL A 185 3.69 -7.02 9.06
CA VAL A 185 4.03 -5.80 9.78
C VAL A 185 3.50 -4.62 9.00
N VAL A 186 2.55 -3.90 9.58
CA VAL A 186 2.12 -2.59 9.07
C VAL A 186 2.82 -1.55 9.94
N ALA A 187 3.58 -0.65 9.32
CA ALA A 187 4.27 0.43 9.99
C ALA A 187 3.97 1.76 9.30
N ARG A 188 3.95 2.84 10.06
CA ARG A 188 3.82 4.21 9.56
C ARG A 188 5.03 5.01 9.98
N THR A 189 5.61 5.74 9.05
CA THR A 189 6.60 6.78 9.31
C THR A 189 6.13 8.05 8.62
N GLU A 190 5.78 9.06 9.40
CA GLU A 190 5.22 10.33 8.90
C GLU A 190 4.03 10.11 7.95
N ASN A 191 4.18 10.50 6.68
CA ASN A 191 3.19 10.40 5.62
C ASN A 191 3.37 9.16 4.71
N VAL A 192 4.13 8.15 5.15
CA VAL A 192 4.34 6.87 4.46
C VAL A 192 3.88 5.70 5.34
N VAL A 193 3.19 4.75 4.73
CA VAL A 193 2.84 3.45 5.29
C VAL A 193 3.63 2.35 4.58
N VAL A 194 4.25 1.49 5.36
CA VAL A 194 4.94 0.28 4.94
C VAL A 194 4.09 -0.91 5.37
N THR A 195 3.66 -1.72 4.41
CA THR A 195 3.03 -3.02 4.67
C THR A 195 4.01 -4.09 4.20
N LEU A 196 4.58 -4.85 5.15
CA LEU A 196 5.44 -5.99 4.86
C LEU A 196 4.70 -7.26 5.21
N THR A 197 4.52 -8.17 4.27
CA THR A 197 3.91 -9.48 4.52
C THR A 197 4.92 -10.58 4.24
N TYR A 198 5.16 -11.43 5.24
CA TYR A 198 6.05 -12.57 5.15
C TYR A 198 5.27 -13.84 5.48
N ASN A 199 5.33 -14.84 4.59
CA ASN A 199 4.74 -16.14 4.84
C ASN A 199 5.61 -17.29 4.37
N GLY A 200 5.32 -18.47 4.92
CA GLY A 200 6.01 -19.69 4.54
C GLY A 200 5.21 -20.93 4.93
N ALA A 201 5.51 -22.02 4.22
CA ALA A 201 4.93 -23.33 4.46
C ALA A 201 5.99 -24.41 4.25
N GLY A 202 5.85 -25.51 4.97
CA GLY A 202 6.51 -26.76 4.65
C GLY A 202 5.65 -27.53 3.66
N TYR A 203 6.29 -28.18 2.69
CA TYR A 203 5.66 -29.06 1.72
C TYR A 203 6.23 -30.47 1.83
N ALA A 204 5.51 -31.45 1.30
CA ALA A 204 5.94 -32.86 1.24
C ALA A 204 6.31 -33.42 2.63
N GLY A 205 5.47 -33.13 3.62
CA GLY A 205 5.64 -33.59 5.01
C GLY A 205 6.61 -32.77 5.84
N ALA A 206 7.26 -31.75 5.27
CA ALA A 206 8.03 -30.79 6.07
C ALA A 206 7.10 -29.96 6.95
N LYS A 207 7.57 -29.64 8.16
CA LYS A 207 6.86 -28.70 9.03
C LYS A 207 6.96 -27.28 8.49
N SER A 208 5.88 -26.52 8.63
CA SER A 208 5.89 -25.08 8.37
C SER A 208 6.74 -24.33 9.39
N PRO A 209 7.33 -23.20 9.00
CA PRO A 209 8.06 -22.36 9.93
C PRO A 209 7.17 -21.90 11.07
N SER A 210 7.74 -21.72 12.25
CA SER A 210 6.99 -21.23 13.41
C SER A 210 6.57 -19.77 13.20
N ILE A 211 5.39 -19.40 13.70
CA ILE A 211 4.92 -18.01 13.70
C ILE A 211 5.91 -17.09 14.43
N ALA A 212 6.56 -17.59 15.49
CA ALA A 212 7.51 -16.81 16.28
C ALA A 212 8.75 -16.41 15.47
N ASP A 213 9.35 -17.36 14.74
CA ASP A 213 10.51 -17.09 13.89
C ASP A 213 10.12 -16.17 12.74
N MET A 214 9.00 -16.46 12.08
CA MET A 214 8.46 -15.63 11.00
C MET A 214 8.21 -14.19 11.45
N SER A 215 7.66 -14.01 12.65
CA SER A 215 7.38 -12.68 13.23
C SER A 215 8.67 -11.91 13.53
N LYS A 216 9.66 -12.55 14.16
CA LYS A 216 10.97 -11.94 14.44
C LYS A 216 11.66 -11.46 13.17
N ASP A 217 11.64 -12.30 12.14
CA ASP A 217 12.23 -12.03 10.84
C ASP A 217 11.50 -10.89 10.11
N ALA A 218 10.16 -10.92 10.09
CA ALA A 218 9.35 -9.86 9.49
C ALA A 218 9.57 -8.51 10.19
N VAL A 219 9.64 -8.49 11.53
CA VAL A 219 9.92 -7.27 12.31
C VAL A 219 11.30 -6.70 11.98
N LYS A 220 12.32 -7.54 11.84
CA LYS A 220 13.66 -7.10 11.44
C LYS A 220 13.65 -6.48 10.04
N ALA A 221 13.00 -7.14 9.08
CA ALA A 221 12.88 -6.64 7.71
C ALA A 221 12.09 -5.32 7.64
N ALA A 222 11.02 -5.18 8.44
CA ALA A 222 10.24 -3.96 8.50
C ALA A 222 11.05 -2.77 9.05
N LYS A 223 11.92 -3.00 10.05
CA LYS A 223 12.85 -1.99 10.56
C LYS A 223 13.81 -1.51 9.48
N GLU A 224 14.40 -2.43 8.74
CA GLU A 224 15.30 -2.13 7.63
C GLU A 224 14.58 -1.33 6.53
N THR A 225 13.37 -1.76 6.17
CA THR A 225 12.54 -1.10 5.17
C THR A 225 12.18 0.33 5.57
N VAL A 226 11.75 0.55 6.82
CA VAL A 226 11.41 1.90 7.32
C VAL A 226 12.63 2.80 7.42
N ALA A 227 13.79 2.25 7.78
CA ALA A 227 15.05 3.00 7.75
C ALA A 227 15.40 3.44 6.31
N ALA A 228 15.24 2.55 5.32
CA ALA A 228 15.46 2.88 3.92
C ALA A 228 14.48 3.94 3.41
N VAL A 229 13.20 3.87 3.79
CA VAL A 229 12.22 4.93 3.50
C VAL A 229 12.69 6.26 4.07
N SER A 230 13.13 6.28 5.33
CA SER A 230 13.57 7.52 6.00
C SER A 230 14.81 8.13 5.36
N ALA A 231 15.69 7.31 4.77
CA ALA A 231 16.94 7.74 4.12
C ALA A 231 16.77 8.10 2.63
N GLY A 232 15.89 7.42 1.90
CA GLY A 232 15.76 7.52 0.44
C GLY A 232 14.66 8.46 -0.06
N SER A 233 13.71 8.84 0.80
CA SER A 233 12.56 9.66 0.43
C SER A 233 12.98 11.12 0.18
N GLY A 234 12.97 11.51 -1.09
CA GLY A 234 13.44 12.81 -1.58
C GLY A 234 14.40 12.72 -2.76
N GLN A 235 14.90 11.51 -3.06
CA GLN A 235 15.62 11.23 -4.30
C GLN A 235 14.62 10.85 -5.38
N THR A 236 14.56 11.63 -6.48
CA THR A 236 13.84 11.23 -7.69
C THR A 236 14.32 9.83 -8.08
N PRO A 237 13.42 8.87 -8.38
CA PRO A 237 13.84 7.56 -8.86
C PRO A 237 14.75 7.75 -10.06
N ALA A 238 15.97 7.24 -10.00
CA ALA A 238 16.84 7.20 -11.16
C ALA A 238 16.06 6.48 -12.27
N THR A 239 15.68 7.24 -13.29
CA THR A 239 14.98 6.71 -14.45
C THR A 239 15.92 5.66 -15.02
N GLY A 240 15.50 4.39 -14.97
CA GLY A 240 16.27 3.31 -15.55
C GLY A 240 16.54 3.66 -17.00
N GLU A 241 17.77 4.07 -17.29
CA GLU A 241 18.26 4.32 -18.63
C GLU A 241 18.29 2.95 -19.32
N SER A 242 17.20 2.66 -20.01
CA SER A 242 17.13 1.56 -20.97
C SER A 242 18.15 1.85 -22.05
N SER A 243 19.37 1.32 -21.90
CA SER A 243 20.39 1.36 -22.94
C SER A 243 20.00 0.39 -24.05
N ALA A 244 19.03 0.83 -24.87
CA ALA A 244 18.93 0.38 -26.25
C ALA A 244 19.88 1.28 -27.07
N GLN A 245 21.06 0.76 -27.37
CA GLN A 245 21.89 1.16 -28.52
C GLN A 245 22.56 -0.14 -28.99
N GLU A 246 21.92 -0.82 -29.94
CA GLU A 246 22.05 -0.61 -31.39
C GLU A 246 23.38 -1.17 -31.92
N SER A 247 23.20 -2.32 -32.56
CA SER A 247 24.14 -2.98 -33.47
C SER A 247 24.68 -2.01 -34.51
N ALA A 248 26.01 -1.94 -34.71
CA ALA A 248 26.63 -1.88 -36.04
C ALA A 248 28.17 -1.87 -36.00
N LYS A 249 28.73 -2.61 -36.96
CA LYS A 249 30.12 -2.67 -37.48
C LYS A 249 31.19 -3.33 -36.60
N ALA A 250 32.21 -3.99 -37.14
CA ALA A 250 32.53 -4.65 -38.42
C ALA A 250 34.01 -5.01 -38.27
N GLU A 251 34.35 -6.29 -38.34
CA GLU A 251 35.53 -6.91 -39.00
C GLU A 251 35.62 -8.40 -38.60
#